data_AF-A0A3B0S4R2-F1
#
_entry.id   AF-A0A3B0S4R2-F1
#
_cell.length_a   1.000
_cell.length_b   1.000
_cell.length_c   1.000
_cell.angle_alpha   90.00
_cell.angle_beta   90.00
_cell.angle_gamma   90.00
#
_symmetry.space_group_name_H-M   'P 1'
#
loop_
_entity.id
_entity.type
_entity.pdbx_description
1 polymer ?
#
loop_
_entity_poly.entity_id
_entity_poly.type
_entity_poly.pdbx_seq_one_letter_code
_entity_poly.pdbx_strand_id
1 'polypeptide(L)'
;MRLAKDISGWLYEATIGENRAMLVEQGELVKIRVERSTGAVRAGAIVDAKFVRQWVAGRSGIILLDTGQESLLQPLPKGVTEGAQVRVEIIREALIEKTGQAKRAKARPAKDAAETTSGPTLLDQISAGDQPVRTVHAHEDDLFAELG
;
A
#
# COMPACT_ATOMS: atom_id res chain seq x y z
N MET A 1 21.52 20.84 16.87
CA MET A 1 21.30 21.60 15.61
C MET A 1 22.39 21.46 14.53
N ARG A 2 23.63 21.03 14.84
CA ARG A 2 24.68 20.82 13.81
C ARG A 2 24.59 19.45 13.10
N LEU A 3 24.02 18.44 13.76
CA LEU A 3 23.87 17.07 13.25
C LEU A 3 22.82 16.93 12.13
N ALA A 4 21.74 17.73 12.18
CA ALA A 4 20.67 17.65 11.19
C ALA A 4 21.12 18.09 9.77
N LYS A 5 22.03 19.07 9.67
CA LYS A 5 22.47 19.63 8.38
C LYS A 5 23.16 18.63 7.44
N ASP A 6 23.73 17.57 7.98
CA ASP A 6 24.46 16.57 7.19
C ASP A 6 23.58 15.35 6.83
N ILE A 7 22.32 15.34 7.26
CA ILE A 7 21.38 14.25 6.94
C ILE A 7 20.82 14.48 5.54
N SER A 8 20.99 13.47 4.68
CA SER A 8 20.35 13.40 3.37
C SER A 8 19.93 11.97 3.07
N GLY A 9 18.72 11.78 2.54
CA GLY A 9 18.13 10.49 2.25
C GLY A 9 16.89 10.19 3.09
N TRP A 10 16.45 8.93 3.06
CA TRP A 10 15.31 8.46 3.82
C TRP A 10 15.71 8.07 5.24
N LEU A 11 15.00 8.60 6.23
CA LEU A 11 14.92 8.04 7.57
C LEU A 11 13.69 7.14 7.63
N TYR A 12 13.84 5.91 8.12
CA TYR A 12 12.76 4.94 8.27
C TYR A 12 12.66 4.47 9.71
N GLU A 13 11.46 4.48 10.26
CA GLU A 13 11.18 3.99 11.59
C GLU A 13 10.01 2.99 11.56
N ALA A 14 10.25 1.80 12.11
CA ALA A 14 9.22 0.78 12.28
C ALA A 14 8.69 0.82 13.71
N THR A 15 7.38 0.96 13.89
CA THR A 15 6.72 0.94 15.20
C THR A 15 5.53 0.00 15.22
N ILE A 16 4.92 -0.18 16.39
CA ILE A 16 3.73 -1.00 16.53
C ILE A 16 2.55 -0.26 15.89
N GLY A 17 2.02 -0.84 14.82
CA GLY A 17 0.83 -0.35 14.13
C GLY A 17 1.10 0.71 13.05
N GLU A 18 2.29 1.31 13.02
CA GLU A 18 2.67 2.32 12.03
C GLU A 18 4.16 2.23 11.65
N ASN A 19 4.45 2.28 10.35
CA ASN A 19 5.78 2.49 9.81
C ASN A 19 5.84 3.90 9.24
N ARG A 20 6.90 4.64 9.54
CA ARG A 20 7.08 6.04 9.14
C ARG A 20 8.36 6.19 8.33
N ALA A 21 8.33 7.06 7.32
CA ALA A 21 9.52 7.42 6.56
C ALA A 21 9.55 8.92 6.27
N MET A 22 10.73 9.53 6.42
CA MET A 22 10.97 10.93 6.08
C MET A 22 12.12 11.06 5.11
N LEU A 23 11.89 11.73 3.98
CA LEU A 23 12.94 12.14 3.06
C LEU A 23 13.47 13.48 3.52
N VAL A 24 14.76 13.52 3.82
CA VAL A 24 15.49 14.71 4.23
C VAL A 24 16.49 15.05 3.13
N GLU A 25 16.58 16.32 2.75
CA GLU A 25 17.59 16.81 1.81
C GLU A 25 18.31 18.00 2.44
N GLN A 26 19.62 17.89 2.62
CA GLN A 26 20.45 18.94 3.24
C GLN A 26 19.94 19.37 4.64
N GLY A 27 19.43 18.40 5.41
CA GLY A 27 18.84 18.62 6.73
C GLY A 27 17.44 19.20 6.74
N GLU A 28 16.81 19.40 5.58
CA GLU A 28 15.43 19.89 5.47
C GLU A 28 14.47 18.74 5.16
N LEU A 29 13.32 18.72 5.84
CA LEU A 29 12.27 17.74 5.59
C LEU A 29 11.57 18.02 4.24
N VAL A 30 11.65 17.06 3.32
CA VAL A 30 11.06 17.18 1.98
C VAL A 30 9.77 16.38 1.83
N LYS A 31 9.68 15.20 2.46
CA LYS A 31 8.54 14.29 2.28
C LYS A 31 8.35 13.41 3.49
N ILE A 32 7.10 13.22 3.90
CA ILE A 32 6.70 12.19 4.86
C ILE A 32 5.88 11.12 4.15
N ARG A 33 6.13 9.85 4.49
CA ARG A 33 5.28 8.72 4.15
C ARG A 33 4.97 7.92 5.40
N VAL A 34 3.76 7.34 5.43
CA VAL A 34 3.27 6.55 6.56
C VAL A 34 2.54 5.33 6.01
N GLU A 35 2.86 4.16 6.54
CA GLU A 35 2.15 2.90 6.32
C GLU A 35 1.55 2.46 7.65
N ARG A 36 0.22 2.29 7.68
CA ARG A 36 -0.49 1.82 8.88
C ARG A 36 -0.84 0.35 8.74
N SER A 37 -0.64 -0.40 9.80
CA SER A 37 -1.09 -1.79 9.88
C SER A 37 -2.61 -1.81 10.10
N THR A 38 -3.36 -1.81 9.00
CA THR A 38 -4.85 -1.82 9.03
C THR A 38 -5.44 -3.21 8.82
N GLY A 39 -4.62 -4.21 8.49
CA GLY A 39 -5.07 -5.53 8.01
C GLY A 39 -5.71 -5.49 6.62
N ALA A 40 -5.78 -4.32 5.96
CA ALA A 40 -6.24 -4.20 4.58
C ALA A 40 -5.21 -4.76 3.60
N VAL A 41 -5.69 -5.29 2.48
CA VAL A 41 -4.81 -5.66 1.36
C VAL A 41 -4.11 -4.41 0.80
N ARG A 42 -2.79 -4.51 0.57
CA ARG A 42 -1.97 -3.40 0.07
C ARG A 42 -2.12 -3.15 -1.41
N ALA A 43 -1.91 -1.91 -1.83
CA ALA A 43 -1.70 -1.62 -3.25
C ALA A 43 -0.41 -2.31 -3.75
N GLY A 44 -0.46 -2.86 -4.96
CA GLY A 44 0.59 -3.69 -5.56
C GLY A 44 0.52 -5.18 -5.16
N ALA A 45 -0.35 -5.56 -4.22
CA ALA A 45 -0.56 -6.97 -3.90
C ALA A 45 -1.17 -7.72 -5.08
N ILE A 46 -0.70 -8.94 -5.33
CA ILE A 46 -1.29 -9.87 -6.30
C ILE A 46 -1.88 -11.02 -5.50
N VAL A 47 -3.18 -11.20 -5.60
CA VAL A 47 -3.94 -12.13 -4.75
C VAL A 47 -4.93 -12.91 -5.58
N ASP A 48 -5.22 -14.12 -5.13
CA ASP A 48 -6.35 -14.89 -5.62
C ASP A 48 -7.63 -14.44 -4.90
N ALA A 49 -8.74 -14.47 -5.62
CA ALA A 49 -10.03 -14.01 -5.13
C ALA A 49 -11.18 -14.73 -5.85
N LYS A 50 -12.30 -14.88 -5.16
CA LYS A 50 -13.53 -15.42 -5.74
C LYS A 50 -14.38 -14.31 -6.33
N PHE A 51 -14.77 -14.43 -7.60
CA PHE A 51 -15.74 -13.52 -8.21
C PHE A 51 -17.13 -13.76 -7.61
N VAL A 52 -17.73 -12.72 -7.02
CA VAL A 52 -19.01 -12.81 -6.32
C VAL A 52 -20.15 -12.38 -7.22
N ARG A 53 -20.11 -11.16 -7.75
CA ARG A 53 -21.22 -10.63 -8.56
C ARG A 53 -20.78 -9.47 -9.41
N GLN A 54 -21.55 -9.18 -10.47
CA GLN A 54 -21.39 -7.91 -11.19
C GLN A 54 -21.85 -6.74 -10.31
N TRP A 55 -21.14 -5.61 -10.43
CA TRP A 55 -21.47 -4.36 -9.76
C TRP A 55 -22.04 -3.36 -10.77
N VAL A 56 -21.33 -3.18 -11.89
CA VAL A 56 -21.85 -2.52 -13.09
C VAL A 56 -21.75 -3.49 -14.24
N ALA A 57 -22.89 -3.79 -14.87
CA ALA A 57 -23.00 -4.81 -15.90
C ALA A 57 -21.93 -4.64 -16.99
N GLY A 58 -21.14 -5.70 -17.21
CA GLY A 58 -20.06 -5.73 -18.20
C GLY A 58 -18.88 -4.78 -17.96
N ARG A 59 -18.83 -4.04 -16.83
CA ARG A 59 -17.77 -3.04 -16.54
C ARG A 59 -16.98 -3.35 -15.29
N SER A 60 -17.64 -3.77 -14.22
CA SER A 60 -17.00 -4.08 -12.93
C SER A 60 -17.78 -5.10 -12.12
N GLY A 61 -17.12 -5.71 -11.15
CA GLY A 61 -17.76 -6.61 -10.20
C GLY A 61 -17.08 -6.64 -8.86
N ILE A 62 -17.68 -7.39 -7.94
CA ILE A 62 -17.18 -7.59 -6.59
C ILE A 62 -16.47 -8.94 -6.54
N ILE A 63 -15.27 -8.92 -5.99
CA ILE A 63 -14.49 -10.11 -5.66
C ILE A 63 -14.35 -10.20 -4.14
N LEU A 64 -14.29 -11.42 -3.62
CA LEU A 64 -14.01 -11.73 -2.24
C LEU A 64 -12.59 -12.27 -2.15
N LEU A 65 -11.74 -11.59 -1.40
CA LEU A 65 -10.38 -12.05 -1.10
C LEU A 65 -10.41 -13.16 -0.05
N ASP A 66 -9.35 -13.96 0.04
CA ASP A 66 -9.23 -15.03 1.06
C ASP A 66 -9.26 -14.49 2.50
N THR A 67 -8.90 -13.22 2.69
CA THR A 67 -9.01 -12.51 3.97
C THR A 67 -10.47 -12.17 4.36
N GLY A 68 -11.44 -12.44 3.50
CA GLY A 68 -12.84 -12.05 3.66
C GLY A 68 -13.15 -10.60 3.24
N GLN A 69 -12.15 -9.84 2.77
CA GLN A 69 -12.36 -8.47 2.30
C GLN A 69 -12.98 -8.46 0.90
N GLU A 70 -13.96 -7.58 0.69
CA GLU A 70 -14.49 -7.32 -0.65
C GLU A 70 -13.67 -6.27 -1.39
N SER A 71 -13.37 -6.52 -2.66
CA SER A 71 -12.72 -5.57 -3.56
C SER A 71 -13.53 -5.34 -4.84
N LEU A 72 -13.38 -4.16 -5.43
CA LEU A 72 -13.94 -3.83 -6.72
C LEU A 72 -12.98 -4.27 -7.84
N LEU A 73 -13.37 -5.25 -8.64
CA LEU A 73 -12.65 -5.67 -9.84
C LEU A 73 -13.06 -4.79 -11.03
N GLN A 74 -12.10 -4.08 -11.62
CA GLN A 74 -12.29 -3.27 -12.82
C GLN A 74 -10.98 -3.14 -13.63
N PRO A 75 -10.95 -3.47 -14.94
CA PRO A 75 -12.08 -3.92 -15.75
C PRO A 75 -12.53 -5.35 -15.40
N LEU A 76 -13.77 -5.69 -15.76
CA LEU A 76 -14.30 -7.04 -15.61
C LEU A 76 -13.74 -7.95 -16.72
N PRO A 77 -13.10 -9.09 -16.41
CA PRO A 77 -12.70 -10.07 -17.42
C PRO A 77 -13.89 -10.57 -18.23
N LYS A 78 -13.70 -10.79 -19.54
CA LYS A 78 -14.75 -11.35 -20.39
C LYS A 78 -15.08 -12.78 -19.96
N GLY A 79 -16.38 -13.10 -19.87
CA GLY A 79 -16.85 -14.45 -19.56
C GLY A 79 -16.66 -14.90 -18.12
N VAL A 80 -16.24 -14.04 -17.19
CA VAL A 80 -16.16 -14.41 -15.77
C VAL A 80 -17.56 -14.69 -15.21
N THR A 81 -17.71 -15.85 -14.58
CA THR A 81 -18.96 -16.28 -13.95
C THR A 81 -18.87 -16.16 -12.44
N GLU A 82 -20.01 -15.98 -11.79
CA GLU A 82 -20.10 -16.06 -10.33
C GLU A 82 -19.48 -17.36 -9.81
N GLY A 83 -18.71 -17.25 -8.74
CA GLY A 83 -17.95 -18.34 -8.13
C GLY A 83 -16.59 -18.63 -8.75
N ALA A 84 -16.25 -18.06 -9.91
CA ALA A 84 -14.95 -18.28 -10.54
C ALA A 84 -13.80 -17.73 -9.69
N GLN A 85 -12.68 -18.46 -9.66
CA GLN A 85 -11.43 -17.95 -9.11
C GLN A 85 -10.75 -17.01 -10.10
N VAL A 86 -10.28 -15.87 -9.61
CA VAL A 86 -9.58 -14.86 -10.40
C VAL A 86 -8.33 -14.39 -9.68
N ARG A 87 -7.24 -14.25 -10.42
CA ARG A 87 -6.03 -13.60 -9.92
C ARG A 87 -6.04 -12.13 -10.25
N VAL A 88 -5.83 -11.29 -9.24
CA VAL A 88 -5.98 -9.84 -9.37
C VAL A 88 -4.80 -9.11 -8.75
N GLU A 89 -4.51 -7.94 -9.29
CA GLU A 89 -3.60 -6.97 -8.67
C GLU A 89 -4.43 -5.87 -8.00
N ILE A 90 -4.16 -5.60 -6.74
CA ILE A 90 -4.75 -4.46 -6.02
C ILE A 90 -4.05 -3.19 -6.48
N ILE A 91 -4.80 -2.27 -7.06
CA ILE A 91 -4.28 -0.98 -7.55
C ILE A 91 -4.56 0.18 -6.59
N ARG A 92 -5.43 -0.04 -5.60
CA ARG A 92 -5.74 0.93 -4.54
C ARG A 92 -6.28 0.20 -3.32
N GLU A 93 -5.75 0.52 -2.15
CA GLU A 93 -6.24 0.04 -0.86
C GLU A 93 -7.66 0.53 -0.57
N ALA A 94 -8.33 -0.11 0.39
CA ALA A 94 -9.59 0.40 0.89
C ALA A 94 -9.37 1.79 1.53
N LEU A 95 -10.34 2.70 1.35
CA LEU A 95 -10.24 4.04 1.93
C LEU A 95 -11.60 4.54 2.39
N ILE A 96 -11.59 5.35 3.43
CA ILE A 96 -12.77 6.06 3.93
C ILE A 96 -12.69 7.49 3.42
N GLU A 97 -13.72 7.95 2.72
CA GLU A 97 -13.78 9.33 2.26
C GLU A 97 -14.00 10.31 3.42
N LYS A 98 -13.69 11.59 3.20
CA LYS A 98 -13.96 12.66 4.17
C LYS A 98 -15.43 12.72 4.62
N THR A 99 -16.35 12.30 3.75
CA THR A 99 -17.80 12.22 3.99
C THR A 99 -18.22 10.96 4.76
N GLY A 100 -17.28 10.09 5.13
CA GLY A 100 -17.52 8.82 5.81
C GLY A 100 -17.84 7.64 4.90
N GLN A 101 -17.96 7.85 3.58
CA GLN A 101 -18.25 6.77 2.64
C GLN A 101 -17.04 5.84 2.49
N ALA A 102 -17.24 4.54 2.77
CA ALA A 102 -16.20 3.54 2.61
C ALA A 102 -16.10 3.10 1.14
N LYS A 103 -14.91 3.22 0.57
CA LYS A 103 -14.54 2.68 -0.74
C LYS A 103 -13.75 1.39 -0.53
N ARG A 104 -14.29 0.29 -1.06
CA ARG A 104 -13.57 -0.99 -1.21
C ARG A 104 -12.20 -0.79 -1.83
N ALA A 105 -11.26 -1.69 -1.58
CA ALA A 105 -10.05 -1.76 -2.38
C ALA A 105 -10.42 -1.95 -3.86
N LYS A 106 -9.58 -1.44 -4.75
CA LYS A 106 -9.77 -1.56 -6.19
C LYS A 106 -8.73 -2.51 -6.75
N ALA A 107 -9.18 -3.47 -7.54
CA ALA A 107 -8.36 -4.47 -8.17
C ALA A 107 -8.55 -4.44 -9.70
N ARG A 108 -7.54 -4.94 -10.41
CA ARG A 108 -7.60 -5.25 -11.84
C ARG A 108 -7.17 -6.70 -12.05
N PRO A 109 -7.51 -7.33 -13.20
CA PRO A 109 -6.94 -8.63 -13.53
C PRO A 109 -5.41 -8.56 -13.48
N ALA A 110 -4.79 -9.56 -12.86
CA ALA A 110 -3.33 -9.65 -12.86
C ALA A 110 -2.81 -9.96 -14.27
N LYS A 111 -1.52 -9.70 -14.50
CA LYS A 111 -0.84 -10.17 -15.70
C LYS A 111 -0.80 -11.70 -15.72
N ASP A 112 -0.78 -12.29 -16.90
CA ASP A 112 -0.70 -13.73 -17.07
C ASP A 112 0.50 -14.31 -16.31
N ALA A 113 0.26 -15.43 -15.62
CA ALA A 113 1.24 -16.14 -14.79
C ALA A 113 1.89 -15.32 -13.66
N ALA A 114 1.31 -14.18 -13.25
CA ALA A 114 1.82 -13.45 -12.10
C ALA A 114 1.72 -14.28 -10.80
N GLU A 115 2.78 -14.29 -10.00
CA GLU A 115 2.80 -14.92 -8.68
C GLU A 115 2.08 -14.06 -7.64
N THR A 116 1.54 -14.70 -6.61
CA THR A 116 0.89 -14.01 -5.50
C THR A 116 1.92 -13.28 -4.64
N THR A 117 1.59 -12.07 -4.20
CA THR A 117 2.42 -11.28 -3.29
C THR A 117 1.55 -10.40 -2.40
N SER A 118 2.00 -10.13 -1.18
CA SER A 118 1.38 -9.18 -0.26
C SER A 118 1.55 -7.71 -0.67
N GLY A 119 2.23 -7.44 -1.79
CA GLY A 119 2.56 -6.09 -2.26
C GLY A 119 3.71 -5.47 -1.47
N PRO A 120 4.28 -4.35 -1.95
CA PRO A 120 5.45 -3.72 -1.35
C PRO A 120 5.12 -3.02 -0.02
N THR A 121 5.95 -3.25 1.00
CA THR A 121 5.94 -2.48 2.26
C THR A 121 6.36 -1.03 2.04
N LEU A 122 6.19 -0.17 3.05
CA LEU A 122 6.77 1.18 2.99
C LEU A 122 8.29 1.13 2.78
N LEU A 123 8.98 0.21 3.46
CA LEU A 123 10.43 0.04 3.33
C LEU A 123 10.80 -0.36 1.89
N ASP A 124 10.11 -1.34 1.31
CA ASP A 124 10.33 -1.76 -0.08
C ASP A 124 10.15 -0.57 -1.05
N GLN A 125 9.12 0.25 -0.82
CA GLN A 125 8.82 1.39 -1.69
C GLN A 125 9.89 2.48 -1.64
N ILE A 126 10.44 2.80 -0.47
CA ILE A 126 11.50 3.82 -0.34
C ILE A 126 12.85 3.29 -0.78
N SER A 127 13.12 2.00 -0.55
CA SER A 127 14.35 1.31 -0.98
C SER A 127 14.42 1.08 -2.49
N ALA A 128 13.31 1.14 -3.21
CA ALA A 128 13.28 1.05 -4.67
C ALA A 128 13.78 2.32 -5.38
N GLY A 129 13.97 3.44 -4.67
CA GLY A 129 14.53 4.67 -5.23
C GLY A 129 16.05 4.79 -5.03
N ASP A 130 16.64 5.84 -5.58
CA ASP A 130 18.10 6.07 -5.54
C ASP A 130 18.59 6.74 -4.23
N GLN A 131 17.68 7.15 -3.36
CA GLN A 131 18.02 7.81 -2.10
C GLN A 131 18.41 6.78 -1.04
N PRO A 132 19.52 6.98 -0.31
CA PRO A 132 19.93 6.06 0.75
C PRO A 132 18.86 5.97 1.84
N VAL A 133 18.69 4.79 2.42
CA VAL A 133 17.73 4.54 3.51
C VAL A 133 18.49 4.24 4.79
N ARG A 134 18.23 5.02 5.83
CA ARG A 134 18.70 4.77 7.20
C ARG A 134 17.52 4.37 8.07
N THR A 135 17.58 3.19 8.66
CA THR A 135 16.67 2.82 9.75
C THR A 135 17.08 3.58 11.00
N VAL A 136 16.10 4.17 11.69
CA VAL A 136 16.27 4.78 13.01
C VAL A 136 15.46 3.98 14.01
N HIS A 137 15.90 4.00 15.26
CA HIS A 137 15.28 3.24 16.34
C HIS A 137 14.82 4.18 17.46
N ALA A 138 13.72 3.83 18.13
CA ALA A 138 13.12 4.65 19.19
C ALA A 138 14.01 4.93 20.41
N HIS A 139 15.18 4.26 20.52
CA HIS A 139 16.15 4.49 21.59
C HIS A 139 17.31 5.41 21.18
N GLU A 140 17.35 5.82 19.91
CA GLU A 140 18.28 6.83 19.40
C GLU A 140 17.69 8.23 19.59
N ASP A 141 18.44 9.26 19.18
CA ASP A 141 17.91 10.63 19.11
C ASP A 141 16.63 10.65 18.26
N ASP A 142 15.59 11.34 18.75
CA ASP A 142 14.29 11.43 18.08
C ASP A 142 14.35 12.38 16.88
N LEU A 143 15.02 11.92 15.82
CA LEU A 143 15.16 12.64 14.56
C LEU A 143 13.81 12.92 13.91
N PHE A 144 12.76 12.18 14.28
CA PHE A 144 11.43 12.44 13.78
C PHE A 144 10.82 13.69 14.40
N ALA A 145 10.93 13.86 15.72
CA ALA A 145 10.50 15.07 16.41
C ALA A 145 11.40 16.29 16.11
N GLU A 146 12.69 16.09 15.83
CA GLU A 146 13.61 17.20 15.53
C GLU A 146 13.38 17.82 14.14
N LEU A 147 12.96 17.02 13.16
CA LEU A 147 12.82 17.45 11.76
C LEU A 147 11.36 17.71 11.35
N GLY A 148 10.38 17.41 12.21
CA GLY A 148 8.94 17.51 11.90
C GLY A 148 8.04 17.67 13.11
#